data_AF-A0A7U8BHZ2-F1
#
_entry.id   AF-A0A7U8BHZ2-F1
#
_cell.length_a   1.000
_cell.length_b   1.000
_cell.length_c   1.000
_cell.angle_alpha   90.00
_cell.angle_beta   90.00
_cell.angle_gamma   90.00
#
_symmetry.space_group_name_H-M   'P 1'
#
loop_
_entity.id
_entity.type
_entity.pdbx_description
1 polymer ?
#
loop_
_entity_poly.entity_id
_entity_poly.type
_entity_poly.pdbx_seq_one_letter_code
_entity_poly.pdbx_strand_id
1 'polypeptide(L)'
;MLNFILDSDFCLLLSSLFLITIVIFYFFLKKKGFIINNITITELFQIFSLTFGSIIIISFIFSAKPDKKFINSLKENNIINQETLSAYLSNDGYSVNTLGFGICKRNNYNGETCHDYLRYVISSLKTKQEELKKEHQENLKKEQEKLQEKQKEQIKLKEKNENIENLINDYSKN
;
A
#
# COMPACT_ATOMS: atom_id res chain seq x y z
N MET A 1 -12.46 13.20 -11.95
CA MET A 1 -12.53 13.18 -13.43
C MET A 1 -11.23 13.65 -14.09
N LEU A 2 -10.56 14.70 -13.60
CA LEU A 2 -9.31 15.21 -14.21
C LEU A 2 -8.20 14.14 -14.37
N ASN A 3 -7.96 13.33 -13.32
CA ASN A 3 -6.86 12.35 -13.33
C ASN A 3 -7.12 11.09 -14.19
N PHE A 4 -8.35 10.86 -14.68
CA PHE A 4 -8.68 9.71 -15.53
C PHE A 4 -8.68 10.08 -17.02
N ILE A 5 -9.16 11.30 -17.33
CA ILE A 5 -8.95 11.93 -18.65
C ILE A 5 -7.45 12.02 -18.90
N LEU A 6 -6.66 12.47 -17.91
CA LEU A 6 -5.20 12.44 -17.99
C LEU A 6 -4.63 11.03 -18.22
N ASP A 7 -5.13 9.95 -17.62
CA ASP A 7 -4.58 8.58 -17.80
C ASP A 7 -4.90 8.00 -19.21
N SER A 8 -6.14 8.16 -19.67
CA SER A 8 -6.59 7.68 -20.99
C SER A 8 -6.04 8.55 -22.11
N ASP A 9 -6.05 9.87 -21.95
CA ASP A 9 -5.45 10.79 -22.90
C ASP A 9 -3.93 10.64 -22.89
N PHE A 10 -3.29 10.37 -21.76
CA PHE A 10 -1.85 10.09 -21.72
C PHE A 10 -1.49 8.77 -22.41
N CYS A 11 -2.32 7.73 -22.29
CA CYS A 11 -2.13 6.49 -23.07
C CYS A 11 -2.37 6.71 -24.57
N LEU A 12 -3.40 7.47 -24.94
CA LEU A 12 -3.65 7.88 -26.34
C LEU A 12 -2.54 8.79 -26.88
N LEU A 13 -1.97 9.66 -26.05
CA LEU A 13 -0.89 10.57 -26.38
C LEU A 13 0.43 9.80 -26.52
N LEU A 14 0.72 8.84 -25.63
CA LEU A 14 1.85 7.92 -25.76
C LEU A 14 1.73 7.03 -27.01
N SER A 15 0.54 6.49 -27.28
CA SER A 15 0.27 5.69 -28.49
C SER A 15 0.39 6.52 -29.77
N SER A 16 -0.09 7.76 -29.77
CA SER A 16 0.05 8.65 -30.92
C SER A 16 1.49 9.11 -31.13
N LEU A 17 2.25 9.44 -30.08
CA LEU A 17 3.69 9.72 -30.16
C LEU A 17 4.48 8.51 -30.67
N PHE A 18 4.06 7.29 -30.33
CA PHE A 18 4.64 6.05 -30.84
C PHE A 18 4.41 5.89 -32.35
N LEU A 19 3.18 6.13 -32.82
CA LEU A 19 2.89 6.09 -34.26
C LEU A 19 3.67 7.18 -35.02
N ILE A 20 3.79 8.38 -34.46
CA ILE A 20 4.58 9.47 -35.02
C ILE A 20 6.07 9.09 -35.11
N THR A 21 6.64 8.48 -34.06
CA THR A 21 8.03 8.03 -34.08
C THR A 21 8.28 6.92 -35.09
N ILE A 22 7.34 5.99 -35.28
CA ILE A 22 7.41 4.97 -36.36
C ILE A 22 7.42 5.63 -37.74
N VAL A 23 6.52 6.60 -37.98
CA VAL A 23 6.42 7.30 -39.27
C VAL A 23 7.70 8.08 -39.56
N ILE A 24 8.23 8.81 -38.56
CA ILE A 24 9.49 9.54 -38.68
C ILE A 24 10.65 8.57 -38.98
N PHE A 25 10.74 7.46 -38.23
CA PHE A 25 11.77 6.45 -38.44
C PHE A 25 11.69 5.83 -39.85
N TYR A 26 10.49 5.50 -40.32
CA TYR A 26 10.26 5.03 -41.70
C TYR A 26 10.74 6.02 -42.76
N PHE A 27 10.51 7.33 -42.55
CA PHE A 27 11.03 8.38 -43.44
C PHE A 27 12.57 8.45 -43.43
N PHE A 28 13.20 8.29 -42.27
CA PHE A 28 14.66 8.25 -42.16
C PHE A 28 15.27 7.01 -42.83
N LEU A 29 14.62 5.85 -42.74
CA LEU A 29 15.04 4.63 -43.45
C LEU A 29 14.96 4.76 -44.98
N LYS A 30 13.90 5.43 -45.48
CA LYS A 30 13.71 5.65 -46.92
C LYS A 30 14.75 6.60 -47.50
N LYS A 31 15.24 7.55 -46.70
CA LYS A 31 16.34 8.46 -47.05
C LYS A 31 17.67 7.71 -46.93
N LYS A 32 17.94 6.80 -47.88
CA LYS A 32 19.19 6.02 -48.05
C LYS A 32 20.42 6.82 -47.58
N GLY A 33 20.90 6.55 -46.38
CA GLY A 33 22.06 7.27 -45.84
C GLY A 33 22.30 7.14 -44.35
N PHE A 34 21.34 6.65 -43.57
CA PHE A 34 21.56 6.41 -42.13
C PHE A 34 22.21 5.03 -41.92
N ILE A 35 23.54 4.99 -42.08
CA ILE A 35 24.35 3.83 -41.68
C ILE A 35 24.47 3.90 -40.15
N ILE A 36 23.64 3.14 -39.45
CA ILE A 36 23.84 2.87 -38.02
C ILE A 36 24.95 1.81 -37.96
N ASN A 37 26.19 2.25 -37.77
CA ASN A 37 27.33 1.35 -37.66
C ASN A 37 27.06 0.33 -36.53
N ASN A 38 26.90 -0.93 -36.92
CA ASN A 38 26.76 -2.15 -36.10
C ASN A 38 25.43 -2.46 -35.39
N ILE A 39 24.37 -1.67 -35.50
CA ILE A 39 23.04 -2.08 -35.00
C ILE A 39 22.10 -2.26 -36.18
N THR A 40 21.60 -3.48 -36.35
CA THR A 40 20.63 -3.77 -37.42
C THR A 40 19.28 -3.10 -37.12
N ILE A 41 18.57 -2.72 -38.18
CA ILE A 41 17.23 -2.09 -38.06
C ILE A 41 16.28 -2.98 -37.23
N THR A 42 16.41 -4.30 -37.36
CA THR A 42 15.63 -5.29 -36.61
C THR A 42 15.89 -5.22 -35.11
N GLU A 43 17.14 -5.09 -34.68
CA GLU A 43 17.52 -4.95 -33.27
C GLU A 43 16.98 -3.64 -32.67
N LEU A 44 17.02 -2.55 -33.44
CA LEU A 44 16.48 -1.26 -32.98
C LEU A 44 14.95 -1.31 -32.81
N PHE A 45 14.24 -1.97 -33.73
CA PHE A 45 12.79 -2.18 -33.64
C PHE A 45 12.40 -3.07 -32.45
N GLN A 46 13.18 -4.13 -32.19
CA GLN A 46 12.97 -5.00 -31.04
C GLN A 46 13.14 -4.25 -29.70
N ILE A 47 14.19 -3.43 -29.57
CA ILE A 47 14.41 -2.61 -28.37
C ILE A 47 13.24 -1.65 -28.15
N PHE A 48 12.76 -1.01 -29.23
CA PHE A 48 11.64 -0.07 -29.16
C PHE A 48 10.31 -0.75 -28.79
N SER A 49 10.07 -1.95 -29.32
CA SER A 49 8.89 -2.75 -28.97
C SER A 49 8.91 -3.20 -27.50
N LEU A 50 10.07 -3.61 -26.99
CA LEU A 50 10.26 -4.03 -25.59
C LEU A 50 10.05 -2.88 -24.60
N THR A 51 10.59 -1.70 -24.87
CA THR A 51 10.42 -0.53 -24.00
C THR A 51 8.97 -0.02 -24.00
N PHE A 52 8.28 -0.09 -25.13
CA PHE A 52 6.87 0.31 -25.20
C PHE A 52 5.95 -0.67 -24.49
N GLY A 53 6.19 -1.99 -24.68
CA GLY A 53 5.44 -3.03 -23.97
C GLY A 53 5.56 -2.90 -22.45
N SER A 54 6.76 -2.59 -21.94
CA SER A 54 6.96 -2.38 -20.50
C SER A 54 6.26 -1.13 -19.98
N ILE A 55 6.21 -0.03 -20.74
CA ILE A 55 5.46 1.18 -20.37
C ILE A 55 3.96 0.88 -20.24
N ILE A 56 3.38 0.14 -21.18
CA ILE A 56 1.96 -0.25 -21.11
C ILE A 56 1.68 -1.06 -19.83
N ILE A 57 2.52 -2.06 -19.54
CA ILE A 57 2.38 -2.89 -18.34
C ILE A 57 2.47 -2.03 -17.07
N ILE A 58 3.44 -1.11 -17.01
CA ILE A 58 3.60 -0.19 -15.87
C ILE A 58 2.35 0.69 -15.71
N SER A 59 1.79 1.25 -16.79
CA SER A 59 0.57 2.05 -16.73
C SER A 59 -0.62 1.26 -16.17
N PHE A 60 -0.80 0.00 -16.59
CA PHE A 60 -1.85 -0.87 -16.03
C PHE A 60 -1.66 -1.11 -14.52
N ILE A 61 -0.42 -1.28 -14.06
CA ILE A 61 -0.11 -1.45 -12.63
C ILE A 61 -0.42 -0.19 -11.83
N PHE A 62 -0.12 1.01 -12.35
CA PHE A 62 -0.42 2.26 -11.66
C PHE A 62 -1.91 2.61 -11.64
N SER A 63 -2.67 2.29 -12.69
CA SER A 63 -4.13 2.46 -12.71
C SER A 63 -4.87 1.55 -11.72
N ALA A 64 -4.22 0.51 -11.20
CA ALA A 64 -4.76 -0.45 -10.25
C ALA A 64 -4.82 0.09 -8.79
N LYS A 65 -4.30 1.29 -8.50
CA LYS A 65 -4.36 1.84 -7.13
C LYS A 65 -5.76 2.42 -6.82
N PRO A 66 -6.27 2.26 -5.59
CA PRO A 66 -7.51 2.91 -5.18
C PRO A 66 -7.39 4.43 -5.28
N ASP A 67 -8.43 5.09 -5.76
CA ASP A 67 -8.43 6.54 -5.90
C ASP A 67 -8.68 7.25 -4.56
N LYS A 68 -8.36 8.55 -4.52
CA LYS A 68 -8.56 9.38 -3.32
C LYS A 68 -10.04 9.47 -2.94
N LYS A 69 -10.96 9.42 -3.91
CA LYS A 69 -12.40 9.53 -3.66
C LYS A 69 -12.92 8.32 -2.88
N PHE A 70 -12.53 7.11 -3.29
CA PHE A 70 -12.86 5.88 -2.58
C PHE A 70 -12.24 5.89 -1.17
N ILE A 71 -10.96 6.24 -1.04
CA ILE A 71 -10.30 6.35 0.27
C ILE A 71 -11.02 7.34 1.19
N ASN A 72 -11.39 8.51 0.68
CA ASN A 72 -12.12 9.51 1.46
C ASN A 72 -13.51 9.01 1.85
N SER A 73 -14.24 8.35 0.95
CA SER A 73 -15.55 7.77 1.27
C SER A 73 -15.47 6.72 2.38
N LEU A 74 -14.38 5.96 2.47
CA LEU A 74 -14.16 4.99 3.54
C LEU A 74 -13.91 5.68 4.88
N LYS A 75 -13.15 6.80 4.88
CA LYS A 75 -12.89 7.62 6.06
C LYS A 75 -14.15 8.32 6.56
N GLU A 76 -14.91 8.95 5.66
CA GLU A 76 -16.15 9.66 5.97
C GLU A 76 -17.21 8.74 6.57
N ASN A 77 -17.32 7.50 6.06
CA ASN A 77 -18.26 6.51 6.57
C ASN A 77 -17.76 5.75 7.81
N ASN A 78 -16.64 6.17 8.44
CA ASN A 78 -16.02 5.51 9.60
C ASN A 78 -15.77 4.00 9.40
N ILE A 79 -15.59 3.56 8.15
CA ILE A 79 -15.38 2.14 7.83
C ILE A 79 -13.97 1.70 8.25
N ILE A 80 -13.01 2.63 8.33
CA ILE A 80 -11.61 2.33 8.67
C ILE A 80 -10.90 3.54 9.31
N ASN A 81 -9.92 3.26 10.19
CA ASN A 81 -8.94 4.24 10.63
C ASN A 81 -7.74 4.29 9.66
N GLN A 82 -6.92 5.35 9.74
CA GLN A 82 -5.78 5.55 8.83
C GLN A 82 -4.75 4.41 8.92
N GLU A 83 -4.56 3.84 10.10
CA GLU A 83 -3.63 2.75 10.38
C GLU A 83 -4.03 1.43 9.72
N THR A 84 -5.32 1.08 9.74
CA THR A 84 -5.87 -0.12 9.07
C THR A 84 -5.77 0.01 7.55
N LEU A 85 -6.02 1.21 7.02
CA LEU A 85 -5.87 1.47 5.59
C LEU A 85 -4.42 1.34 5.15
N SER A 86 -3.46 1.88 5.92
CA SER A 86 -2.04 1.67 5.64
C SER A 86 -1.69 0.18 5.71
N ALA A 87 -2.08 -0.54 6.76
CA ALA A 87 -1.79 -1.95 6.92
C ALA A 87 -2.43 -2.84 5.84
N TYR A 88 -3.57 -2.44 5.26
CA TYR A 88 -4.19 -3.14 4.14
C TYR A 88 -3.42 -2.89 2.84
N LEU A 89 -2.98 -1.66 2.59
CA LEU A 89 -2.24 -1.28 1.38
C LEU A 89 -0.75 -1.65 1.42
N SER A 90 -0.17 -1.80 2.60
CA SER A 90 1.25 -2.11 2.83
C SER A 90 1.51 -3.59 3.14
N ASN A 91 0.50 -4.46 3.09
CA ASN A 91 0.67 -5.86 3.45
C ASN A 91 1.32 -6.64 2.29
N ASP A 92 2.63 -6.90 2.42
CA ASP A 92 3.42 -7.70 1.48
C ASP A 92 2.99 -9.19 1.39
N GLY A 93 2.14 -9.66 2.32
CA GLY A 93 1.67 -11.05 2.38
C GLY A 93 0.29 -11.33 1.77
N TYR A 94 -0.50 -10.28 1.51
CA TYR A 94 -1.79 -10.40 0.83
C TYR A 94 -1.75 -9.42 -0.33
N SER A 95 -1.51 -9.90 -1.54
CA SER A 95 -1.67 -9.08 -2.73
C SER A 95 -3.13 -8.64 -2.78
N VAL A 96 -3.41 -7.43 -2.28
CA VAL A 96 -4.68 -6.77 -2.55
C VAL A 96 -4.80 -6.79 -4.06
N ASN A 97 -5.86 -7.41 -4.58
CA ASN A 97 -6.06 -7.50 -6.02
C ASN A 97 -6.42 -6.11 -6.53
N THR A 98 -5.40 -5.29 -6.70
CA THR A 98 -5.44 -3.88 -7.08
C THR A 98 -6.06 -3.72 -8.46
N LEU A 99 -5.95 -4.74 -9.31
CA LEU A 99 -6.59 -4.77 -10.63
C LEU A 99 -8.10 -4.49 -10.55
N GLY A 100 -8.78 -4.94 -9.49
CA GLY A 100 -10.20 -4.67 -9.28
C GLY A 100 -10.52 -3.18 -9.10
N PHE A 101 -9.63 -2.41 -8.49
CA PHE A 101 -9.78 -0.94 -8.42
C PHE A 101 -9.63 -0.28 -9.79
N GLY A 102 -8.72 -0.78 -10.63
CA GLY A 102 -8.57 -0.32 -12.01
C GLY A 102 -9.85 -0.54 -12.83
N ILE A 103 -10.47 -1.71 -12.68
CA ILE A 103 -11.77 -2.05 -13.32
C ILE A 103 -12.89 -1.14 -12.80
N CYS A 104 -12.97 -0.95 -11.48
CA CYS A 104 -13.92 -0.04 -10.86
C CYS A 104 -13.80 1.40 -11.35
N LYS A 105 -12.56 1.92 -11.40
CA LYS A 105 -12.25 3.28 -11.86
C LYS A 105 -12.70 3.48 -13.31
N ARG A 106 -12.50 2.49 -14.19
CA ARG A 106 -12.92 2.53 -15.61
C ARG A 106 -14.42 2.74 -15.77
N ASN A 107 -15.23 2.18 -14.88
CA ASN A 107 -16.69 2.26 -14.93
C ASN A 107 -17.25 3.32 -13.97
N ASN A 108 -16.44 4.30 -13.54
CA ASN A 108 -16.83 5.33 -12.56
C ASN A 108 -17.46 4.75 -11.28
N TYR A 109 -17.06 3.55 -10.88
CA TYR A 109 -17.62 2.81 -9.74
C TYR A 109 -19.12 2.46 -9.85
N ASN A 110 -19.71 2.51 -11.05
CA ASN A 110 -21.15 2.36 -11.29
C ASN A 110 -21.53 1.01 -11.95
N GLY A 111 -20.81 -0.07 -11.66
CA GLY A 111 -21.08 -1.39 -12.24
C GLY A 111 -21.26 -2.46 -11.17
N GLU A 112 -22.13 -3.43 -11.42
CA GLU A 112 -22.42 -4.53 -10.47
C GLU A 112 -21.16 -5.29 -10.05
N THR A 113 -20.33 -5.70 -11.00
CA THR A 113 -19.02 -6.31 -10.72
C THR A 113 -18.11 -5.42 -9.86
N CYS A 114 -18.17 -4.11 -10.05
CA CYS A 114 -17.41 -3.18 -9.22
C CYS A 114 -18.00 -3.13 -7.81
N HIS A 115 -19.32 -3.01 -7.65
CA HIS A 115 -19.97 -2.99 -6.35
C HIS A 115 -19.67 -4.26 -5.54
N ASP A 116 -19.70 -5.43 -6.18
CA ASP A 116 -19.36 -6.69 -5.53
C ASP A 116 -17.89 -6.73 -5.10
N TYR A 117 -16.97 -6.27 -5.96
CA TYR A 117 -15.56 -6.13 -5.60
C TYR A 117 -15.36 -5.16 -4.43
N LEU A 118 -16.00 -3.98 -4.44
CA LEU A 118 -15.91 -3.03 -3.34
C LEU A 118 -16.50 -3.60 -2.05
N ARG A 119 -17.60 -4.36 -2.13
CA ARG A 119 -18.20 -5.04 -0.97
C ARG A 119 -17.22 -6.04 -0.37
N TYR A 120 -16.55 -6.83 -1.21
CA TYR A 120 -15.49 -7.74 -0.79
C TYR A 120 -14.35 -6.98 -0.08
N VAL A 121 -13.82 -5.92 -0.70
CA VAL A 121 -12.75 -5.10 -0.12
C VAL A 121 -13.16 -4.51 1.22
N ILE A 122 -14.37 -3.94 1.32
CA ILE A 122 -14.89 -3.37 2.56
C ILE A 122 -15.02 -4.44 3.65
N SER A 123 -15.48 -5.64 3.31
CA SER A 123 -15.57 -6.75 4.26
C SER A 123 -14.18 -7.14 4.77
N SER A 124 -13.20 -7.32 3.89
CA SER A 124 -11.82 -7.65 4.28
C SER A 124 -11.20 -6.57 5.17
N LEU A 125 -11.46 -5.29 4.88
CA LEU A 125 -11.00 -4.18 5.70
C LEU A 125 -11.60 -4.21 7.11
N LYS A 126 -12.90 -4.47 7.23
CA LYS A 126 -13.58 -4.60 8.53
C LYS A 126 -13.00 -5.75 9.35
N THR A 127 -12.80 -6.92 8.75
CA THR A 127 -12.20 -8.07 9.43
C THR A 127 -10.81 -7.74 9.97
N LYS A 128 -9.93 -7.12 9.16
CA LYS A 128 -8.60 -6.68 9.63
C LYS A 128 -8.68 -5.67 10.76
N GLN A 129 -9.65 -4.75 10.71
CA GLN A 129 -9.85 -3.79 11.78
C GLN A 129 -10.21 -4.48 13.10
N GLU A 130 -11.05 -5.52 13.07
CA GLU A 130 -11.40 -6.29 14.25
C GLU A 130 -10.22 -7.10 14.79
N GLU A 131 -9.41 -7.69 13.91
CA GLU A 131 -8.18 -8.40 14.29
C GLU A 131 -7.19 -7.47 14.99
N LEU A 132 -6.91 -6.30 14.41
CA LEU A 132 -6.02 -5.30 15.01
C LEU A 132 -6.53 -4.81 16.36
N LYS A 133 -7.84 -4.62 16.51
CA LYS A 133 -8.45 -4.24 17.80
C LYS A 133 -8.26 -5.33 18.86
N LYS A 134 -8.45 -6.60 18.50
CA LYS A 134 -8.24 -7.74 19.42
C LYS A 134 -6.79 -7.84 19.84
N GLU A 135 -5.87 -7.76 18.87
CA GLU A 135 -4.43 -7.81 19.13
C GLU A 135 -3.99 -6.65 20.05
N HIS A 136 -4.46 -5.44 19.77
CA HIS A 136 -4.17 -4.27 20.61
C HIS A 136 -4.71 -4.45 22.04
N GLN A 137 -5.93 -4.96 22.19
CA GLN A 137 -6.52 -5.19 23.51
C GLN A 137 -5.79 -6.30 24.30
N GLU A 138 -5.34 -7.37 23.64
CA GLU A 138 -4.52 -8.40 24.26
C GLU A 138 -3.16 -7.87 24.70
N ASN A 139 -2.51 -7.06 23.87
CA ASN A 139 -1.23 -6.45 24.19
C ASN A 139 -1.34 -5.50 25.39
N LEU A 140 -2.39 -4.69 25.46
CA LEU A 140 -2.67 -3.82 26.61
C LEU A 140 -2.89 -4.62 27.90
N LYS A 141 -3.63 -5.74 27.85
CA LYS A 141 -3.83 -6.62 29.02
C LYS A 141 -2.51 -7.21 29.50
N LYS A 142 -1.70 -7.76 28.58
CA LYS A 142 -0.37 -8.30 28.90
C LYS A 142 0.56 -7.26 29.50
N GLU A 143 0.48 -6.02 29.03
CA GLU A 143 1.29 -4.91 29.57
C GLU A 143 0.83 -4.50 30.98
N GLN A 144 -0.49 -4.42 31.22
CA GLN A 144 -1.05 -4.16 32.55
C GLN A 144 -0.69 -5.25 33.56
N GLU A 145 -0.77 -6.52 33.18
CA GLU A 145 -0.37 -7.65 34.03
C GLU A 145 1.10 -7.56 34.44
N LYS A 146 2.00 -7.27 33.48
CA LYS A 146 3.43 -7.06 33.76
C LYS A 146 3.69 -5.87 34.69
N LEU A 147 2.91 -4.79 34.55
CA LEU A 147 3.01 -3.62 35.42
C LEU A 147 2.55 -3.94 36.85
N GLN A 148 1.45 -4.67 37.00
CA GLN A 148 0.95 -5.09 38.32
C GLN A 148 1.93 -6.04 39.02
N GLU A 149 2.53 -6.97 38.28
CA GLU A 149 3.53 -7.89 38.82
C GLU A 149 4.77 -7.14 39.34
N LYS A 150 5.30 -6.19 38.53
CA LYS A 150 6.40 -5.31 38.94
C LYS A 150 6.05 -4.47 40.17
N GLN A 151 4.83 -3.94 40.26
CA GLN A 151 4.40 -3.17 41.43
C GLN A 151 4.34 -4.04 42.69
N LYS A 152 3.83 -5.28 42.59
CA LYS A 152 3.81 -6.23 43.72
C LYS A 152 5.22 -6.58 44.18
N GLU A 153 6.16 -6.79 43.26
CA GLU A 153 7.56 -7.04 43.62
C GLU A 153 8.19 -5.83 44.34
N GLN A 154 7.94 -4.61 43.88
CA GLN A 154 8.44 -3.41 44.54
C GLN A 154 7.88 -3.22 45.94
N ILE A 155 6.59 -3.53 46.17
CA ILE A 155 5.98 -3.46 47.50
C ILE A 155 6.63 -4.47 48.44
N LYS A 156 6.80 -5.73 48.02
CA LYS A 156 7.47 -6.76 48.83
C LYS A 156 8.91 -6.38 49.18
N LEU A 157 9.63 -5.75 48.25
CA LEU A 157 10.99 -5.27 48.50
C LEU A 157 11.01 -4.11 49.51
N LYS A 158 10.05 -3.17 49.43
CA LYS A 158 9.91 -2.08 50.42
C LYS A 158 9.62 -2.61 51.82
N GLU A 159 8.64 -3.50 51.96
CA GLU A 159 8.30 -4.12 53.25
C GLU A 159 9.49 -4.85 53.86
N LYS A 160 10.26 -5.59 53.03
CA LYS A 160 11.48 -6.27 53.49
C LYS A 160 12.55 -5.28 53.97
N ASN A 161 12.72 -4.17 53.27
CA ASN A 161 13.70 -3.14 53.64
C ASN A 161 13.30 -2.41 54.93
N GLU A 162 12.03 -2.03 55.09
CA GLU A 162 11.52 -1.42 56.34
C GLU A 162 11.72 -2.35 57.54
N ASN A 163 11.49 -3.65 57.36
CA ASN A 163 11.69 -4.63 58.43
C ASN A 163 13.18 -4.76 58.83
N ILE A 164 14.09 -4.69 57.86
CA ILE A 164 15.54 -4.67 58.12
C ILE A 164 15.94 -3.39 58.86
N GLU A 165 15.42 -2.23 58.45
CA GLU A 165 15.72 -0.94 59.08
C GLU A 165 15.25 -0.89 60.54
N ASN A 166 14.06 -1.42 60.82
CA ASN A 166 13.55 -1.56 62.19
C ASN A 166 14.45 -2.46 63.04
N LEU A 167 14.88 -3.63 62.52
CA LEU A 167 15.82 -4.50 63.21
C LEU A 167 17.15 -3.79 63.53
N ILE A 168 17.73 -3.07 62.56
CA ILE A 168 18.98 -2.32 62.77
C ILE A 168 18.82 -1.27 63.86
N ASN A 169 17.71 -0.53 63.86
CA ASN A 169 17.43 0.50 64.86
C ASN A 169 17.25 -0.08 66.27
N ASP A 170 16.65 -1.26 66.40
CA ASP A 170 16.52 -1.97 67.68
C ASP A 170 17.89 -2.45 68.19
N TYR A 171 18.76 -2.97 67.31
CA TYR A 171 20.12 -3.36 67.66
C TYR A 171 21.03 -2.18 68.01
N SER A 172 20.79 -1.00 67.45
CA SER A 172 21.56 0.23 67.72
C SER A 172 21.19 0.89 69.06
N LYS A 173 20.01 0.58 69.61
CA LYS A 173 19.51 1.13 70.88
C LYS A 173 19.86 0.30 72.13
N ASN A 174 20.34 -0.92 71.95
CA ASN A 174 20.87 -1.78 73.02
C ASN A 174 22.40 -1.71 73.05
#